data_AF-A0A960ZKU9-F1
#
_entry.id   AF-A0A960ZKU9-F1
#
_cell.length_a   1.000
_cell.length_b   1.000
_cell.length_c   1.000
_cell.angle_alpha   90.00
_cell.angle_beta   90.00
_cell.angle_gamma   90.00
#
_symmetry.space_group_name_H-M   'P 1'
#
loop_
_entity.id
_entity.type
_entity.pdbx_description
1 polymer ?
#
loop_
_entity_poly.entity_id
_entity_poly.type
_entity_poly.pdbx_seq_one_letter_code
_entity_poly.pdbx_strand_id
1 'polypeptide(L)'
;MSNKEIVGTFLGSVLKNDPDTMRQLANADYIQHNPFIPTGLEPFIKMLPVLQENGTTAENIRMFEDGNYVFMHNIWKNAKPFGADTMVSFDIIRLDDNGKVAEHWDAMTPLVEKTASGRSQTDGPVKAEDLDKTEANKALAKSIIEDVLMGKNPNKIVEYISAEQYHQHNPGIKDGLDGIQ
;
A
#
# COMPACT_ATOMS: atom_id res chain seq x y z
N MET A 1 14.98 -13.28 9.48
CA MET A 1 13.67 -12.62 9.37
C MET A 1 13.16 -12.84 7.97
N SER A 2 11.88 -13.15 7.81
CA SER A 2 11.17 -13.09 6.53
C SER A 2 11.10 -11.64 6.02
N ASN A 3 10.79 -11.45 4.74
CA ASN A 3 10.67 -10.11 4.15
C ASN A 3 9.60 -9.29 4.89
N LYS A 4 8.44 -9.89 5.19
CA LYS A 4 7.42 -9.25 6.04
C LYS A 4 7.90 -8.87 7.43
N GLU A 5 8.72 -9.70 8.09
CA GLU A 5 9.28 -9.36 9.40
C GLU A 5 10.27 -8.18 9.32
N ILE A 6 11.10 -8.13 8.28
CA ILE A 6 12.03 -7.02 8.02
C ILE A 6 11.25 -5.72 7.82
N VAL A 7 10.25 -5.74 6.93
CA VAL A 7 9.45 -4.55 6.59
C VAL A 7 8.57 -4.12 7.76
N GLY A 8 7.96 -5.05 8.49
CA GLY A 8 7.22 -4.75 9.71
C GLY A 8 8.10 -4.15 10.80
N THR A 9 9.35 -4.62 10.94
CA THR A 9 10.31 -4.03 11.88
C THR A 9 10.75 -2.63 11.44
N PHE A 10 10.95 -2.42 10.13
CA PHE A 10 11.25 -1.10 9.57
C PHE A 10 10.12 -0.09 9.78
N LEU A 11 8.86 -0.49 9.55
CA LEU A 11 7.70 0.36 9.88
C LEU A 11 7.63 0.64 11.39
N GLY A 12 7.90 -0.38 12.21
CA GLY A 12 7.94 -0.24 13.66
C GLY A 12 9.01 0.74 14.16
N SER A 13 10.18 0.80 13.51
CA SER A 13 11.24 1.72 13.89
C SER A 13 10.93 3.17 13.51
N VAL A 14 10.21 3.40 12.41
CA VAL A 14 9.66 4.73 12.07
C VAL A 14 8.78 5.25 13.20
N LEU A 15 7.82 4.45 13.66
CA LEU A 15 6.88 4.84 14.73
C LEU A 15 7.54 5.03 16.09
N LYS A 16 8.68 4.37 16.34
CA LYS A 16 9.44 4.46 17.59
C LYS A 16 10.49 5.57 17.60
N ASN A 17 10.64 6.30 16.49
CA ASN A 17 11.76 7.22 16.28
C ASN A 17 13.12 6.52 16.53
N ASP A 18 13.31 5.36 15.88
CA ASP A 18 14.51 4.51 16.01
C ASP A 18 15.31 4.49 14.69
N PRO A 19 16.14 5.51 14.44
CA PRO A 19 16.89 5.62 13.21
C PRO A 19 18.03 4.59 13.11
N ASP A 20 18.48 4.02 14.23
CA ASP A 20 19.54 3.01 14.22
C ASP A 20 19.03 1.69 13.65
N THR A 21 17.83 1.26 14.06
CA THR A 21 17.16 0.10 13.46
C THR A 21 16.85 0.36 11.98
N MET A 22 16.45 1.58 11.59
CA MET A 22 16.27 1.90 10.17
C MET A 22 17.56 1.71 9.36
N ARG A 23 18.70 2.22 9.85
CA ARG A 23 20.01 2.04 9.18
C ARG A 23 20.48 0.58 9.15
N GLN A 24 20.04 -0.23 10.11
CA GLN A 24 20.30 -1.67 10.12
C GLN A 24 19.41 -2.44 9.13
N LEU A 25 18.25 -1.93 8.74
CA LEU A 25 17.30 -2.68 7.91
C LEU A 25 17.19 -2.15 6.47
N ALA A 26 17.60 -0.92 6.21
CA ALA A 26 17.52 -0.29 4.90
C ALA A 26 18.88 0.10 4.34
N ASN A 27 18.96 0.18 3.02
CA ASN A 27 20.13 0.72 2.33
C ASN A 27 20.20 2.24 2.51
N ALA A 28 21.42 2.77 2.66
CA ALA A 28 21.62 4.21 2.80
C ALA A 28 21.10 5.00 1.59
N ASP A 29 21.19 4.39 0.41
CA ASP A 29 20.75 4.89 -0.89
C ASP A 29 19.39 4.34 -1.33
N TYR A 30 18.55 3.86 -0.40
CA TYR A 30 17.23 3.32 -0.77
C TYR A 30 16.45 4.33 -1.62
N ILE A 31 15.79 3.82 -2.65
CA ILE A 31 15.09 4.64 -3.63
C ILE A 31 13.71 5.00 -3.10
N GLN A 32 13.41 6.30 -3.06
CA GLN A 32 12.11 6.82 -2.62
C GLN A 32 11.33 7.36 -3.80
N HIS A 33 10.10 6.88 -3.95
CA HIS A 33 9.16 7.36 -4.98
C HIS A 33 8.05 8.25 -4.41
N ASN A 34 7.93 8.37 -3.08
CA ASN A 34 7.06 9.37 -2.45
C ASN A 34 7.42 10.78 -3.00
N PRO A 35 6.46 11.54 -3.53
CA PRO A 35 6.73 12.80 -4.22
C PRO A 35 7.25 13.92 -3.31
N PHE A 36 7.18 13.75 -1.99
CA PHE A 36 7.54 14.77 -1.00
C PHE A 36 8.79 14.42 -0.19
N ILE A 37 9.31 13.20 -0.30
CA ILE A 37 10.48 12.74 0.44
C ILE A 37 11.61 12.45 -0.55
N PRO A 38 12.77 13.14 -0.46
CA PRO A 38 13.91 12.84 -1.32
C PRO A 38 14.41 11.40 -1.17
N THR A 39 15.01 10.87 -2.23
CA THR A 39 15.69 9.57 -2.21
C THR A 39 16.84 9.51 -1.19
N GLY A 40 17.10 8.32 -0.65
CA GLY A 40 18.08 8.05 0.39
C GLY A 40 17.48 8.00 1.80
N LEU A 41 18.08 7.21 2.69
CA LEU A 41 17.52 6.90 4.02
C LEU A 41 17.50 8.10 4.96
N GLU A 42 18.53 8.93 4.92
CA GLU A 42 18.69 10.07 5.83
C GLU A 42 17.60 11.14 5.66
N PRO A 43 17.18 11.53 4.44
CA PRO A 43 15.97 12.35 4.25
C PRO A 43 14.74 11.82 4.97
N PHE A 44 14.49 10.51 4.93
CA PHE A 44 13.33 9.93 5.62
C PHE A 44 13.52 9.91 7.14
N ILE A 45 14.73 9.59 7.63
CA ILE A 45 15.07 9.66 9.06
C ILE A 45 14.83 11.06 9.64
N LYS A 46 15.07 12.12 8.86
CA LYS A 46 14.81 13.50 9.30
C LYS A 46 13.33 13.81 9.53
N MET A 47 12.41 12.99 9.03
CA MET A 47 10.97 13.14 9.27
C MET A 47 10.55 12.56 10.64
N LEU A 48 11.32 11.64 11.22
CA LEU A 48 10.91 10.94 12.45
C LEU A 48 10.58 11.87 13.62
N PRO A 49 11.36 12.94 13.91
CA PRO A 49 10.99 13.88 14.98
C PRO A 49 9.64 14.54 14.74
N VAL A 50 9.34 14.93 13.50
CA VAL A 50 8.05 15.55 13.13
C VAL A 50 6.90 14.56 13.38
N LEU A 51 7.07 13.29 13.00
CA LEU A 51 6.07 12.25 13.25
C LEU A 51 5.88 12.01 14.75
N GLN A 52 6.97 11.98 15.53
CA GLN A 52 6.92 11.80 16.98
C GLN A 52 6.23 12.97 17.68
N GLU A 53 6.54 14.22 17.30
CA GLU A 53 5.91 15.43 17.84
C GLU A 53 4.39 15.46 17.57
N ASN A 54 3.97 14.97 16.40
CA ASN A 54 2.55 14.84 16.06
C ASN A 54 1.88 13.62 16.74
N GLY A 55 2.64 12.75 17.39
CA GLY A 55 2.12 11.48 17.92
C GLY A 55 1.57 10.58 16.81
N THR A 56 2.17 10.62 15.61
CA THR A 56 1.75 9.84 14.45
C THR A 56 1.83 8.35 14.75
N THR A 57 0.78 7.61 14.42
CA THR A 57 0.72 6.15 14.55
C THR A 57 0.24 5.53 13.24
N ALA A 58 0.57 4.25 13.03
CA ALA A 58 0.06 3.48 11.91
C ALA A 58 -0.56 2.16 12.39
N GLU A 59 -1.68 1.80 11.78
CA GLU A 59 -2.34 0.51 11.91
C GLU A 59 -2.19 -0.24 10.59
N ASN A 60 -1.43 -1.34 10.60
CA ASN A 60 -1.31 -2.18 9.41
C ASN A 60 -2.54 -3.09 9.30
N ILE A 61 -3.31 -2.91 8.23
CA ILE A 61 -4.54 -3.67 8.00
C ILE A 61 -4.23 -5.01 7.34
N ARG A 62 -3.29 -5.00 6.40
CA ARG A 62 -2.82 -6.19 5.67
C ARG A 62 -1.39 -5.99 5.20
N MET A 63 -0.67 -7.10 5.09
CA MET A 63 0.68 -7.18 4.60
C MET A 63 0.86 -8.44 3.76
N PHE A 64 1.15 -8.26 2.47
CA PHE A 64 1.37 -9.34 1.51
C PHE A 64 2.81 -9.34 1.01
N GLU A 65 3.24 -10.46 0.45
CA GLU A 65 4.60 -10.66 -0.05
C GLU A 65 4.54 -11.37 -1.40
N ASP A 66 5.37 -10.93 -2.34
CA ASP A 66 5.59 -11.56 -3.63
C ASP A 66 7.07 -11.43 -4.03
N GLY A 67 7.81 -12.53 -3.91
CA GLY A 67 9.27 -12.50 -4.06
C GLY A 67 9.93 -11.55 -3.05
N ASN A 68 10.69 -10.58 -3.56
CA ASN A 68 11.37 -9.56 -2.75
C ASN A 68 10.52 -8.29 -2.53
N TYR A 69 9.24 -8.30 -2.88
CA TYR A 69 8.33 -7.19 -2.64
C TYR A 69 7.38 -7.50 -1.46
N VAL A 70 7.16 -6.48 -0.63
CA VAL A 70 6.15 -6.48 0.43
C VAL A 70 5.17 -5.35 0.16
N PHE A 71 3.88 -5.66 0.21
CA PHE A 71 2.78 -4.71 0.01
C PHE A 71 2.09 -4.49 1.34
N MET A 72 1.85 -3.24 1.70
CA MET A 72 1.14 -2.88 2.92
C MET A 72 -0.06 -1.99 2.61
N HIS A 73 -1.08 -2.11 3.44
CA HIS A 73 -2.20 -1.19 3.46
C HIS A 73 -2.35 -0.69 4.91
N ASN A 74 -2.10 0.59 5.13
CA ASN A 74 -2.01 1.17 6.46
C ASN A 74 -3.06 2.28 6.67
N ILE A 75 -3.55 2.40 7.90
CA ILE A 75 -4.25 3.60 8.37
C ILE A 75 -3.29 4.37 9.27
N TRP A 76 -2.97 5.60 8.87
CA TRP A 76 -2.15 6.53 9.64
C TRP A 76 -3.04 7.49 10.40
N LYS A 77 -2.83 7.62 11.72
CA LYS A 77 -3.54 8.57 12.60
C LYS A 77 -2.58 9.64 13.08
N ASN A 78 -3.11 10.82 13.38
CA ASN A 78 -2.32 12.05 13.60
C ASN A 78 -1.37 12.30 12.43
N ALA A 79 -1.93 12.19 11.22
CA ALA A 79 -1.20 12.15 9.96
C ALA A 79 -1.10 13.54 9.29
N LYS A 80 -1.29 14.64 10.04
CA LYS A 80 -1.22 16.01 9.49
C LYS A 80 0.06 16.29 8.67
N PRO A 81 1.25 15.77 9.03
CA PRO A 81 2.43 15.91 8.17
C PRO A 81 2.26 15.34 6.75
N PHE A 82 1.32 14.41 6.56
CA PHE A 82 0.94 13.81 5.29
C PHE A 82 -0.31 14.44 4.65
N GLY A 83 -0.89 15.48 5.26
CA GLY A 83 -1.95 16.31 4.67
C GLY A 83 -3.35 16.21 5.28
N ALA A 84 -3.63 15.22 6.15
CA ALA A 84 -4.93 15.12 6.85
C ALA A 84 -4.80 14.44 8.21
N ASP A 85 -5.82 14.53 9.08
CA ASP A 85 -5.75 13.92 10.42
C ASP A 85 -5.62 12.39 10.37
N THR A 86 -6.28 11.75 9.40
CA THR A 86 -6.18 10.32 9.14
C THR A 86 -5.98 10.07 7.65
N MET A 87 -4.94 9.31 7.31
CA MET A 87 -4.60 8.93 5.95
C MET A 87 -4.67 7.42 5.78
N VAL A 88 -5.04 6.97 4.59
CA VAL A 88 -4.99 5.58 4.16
C VAL A 88 -3.89 5.46 3.11
N SER A 89 -2.93 4.56 3.31
CA SER A 89 -1.82 4.33 2.37
C SER A 89 -1.82 2.92 1.81
N PHE A 90 -1.41 2.82 0.54
CA PHE A 90 -0.88 1.60 -0.05
C PHE A 90 0.61 1.79 -0.28
N ASP A 91 1.41 0.89 0.26
CA ASP A 91 2.87 0.96 0.22
C ASP A 91 3.42 -0.30 -0.47
N ILE A 92 4.42 -0.12 -1.32
CA ILE A 92 5.19 -1.20 -1.95
C ILE A 92 6.65 -1.03 -1.51
N ILE A 93 7.20 -2.05 -0.88
CA ILE A 93 8.58 -2.08 -0.41
C ILE A 93 9.33 -3.19 -1.14
N ARG A 94 10.45 -2.86 -1.79
CA ARG A 94 11.36 -3.87 -2.34
C ARG A 94 12.54 -4.08 -1.41
N LEU A 95 12.89 -5.33 -1.19
CA LEU A 95 14.13 -5.73 -0.54
C LEU A 95 15.20 -6.10 -1.58
N ASP A 96 16.46 -5.84 -1.27
CA ASP A 96 17.58 -6.37 -2.05
C ASP A 96 17.93 -7.83 -1.67
N ASP A 97 18.90 -8.39 -2.37
CA ASP A 97 19.35 -9.77 -2.18
C ASP A 97 19.99 -10.02 -0.80
N ASN A 98 20.36 -8.96 -0.07
CA ASN A 98 20.87 -9.04 1.30
C ASN A 98 19.76 -8.90 2.35
N GLY A 99 18.49 -8.80 1.93
CA GLY A 99 17.36 -8.60 2.82
C GLY A 99 17.30 -7.19 3.41
N LYS A 100 17.81 -6.18 2.69
CA LYS A 100 17.69 -4.77 3.08
C LYS A 100 16.57 -4.09 2.32
N VAL A 101 15.81 -3.22 2.99
CA VAL A 101 14.87 -2.30 2.32
C VAL A 101 15.64 -1.42 1.35
N ALA A 102 15.33 -1.55 0.07
CA ALA A 102 16.08 -0.94 -1.02
C ALA A 102 15.25 0.09 -1.80
N GLU A 103 13.92 -0.01 -1.78
CA GLU A 103 13.07 0.88 -2.56
C GLU A 103 11.65 0.91 -2.01
N HIS A 104 11.00 2.08 -2.13
CA HIS A 104 9.67 2.34 -1.60
C HIS A 104 8.82 3.18 -2.56
N TRP A 105 7.59 2.72 -2.77
CA TRP A 105 6.51 3.48 -3.38
C TRP A 105 5.34 3.58 -2.41
N ASP A 106 4.66 4.72 -2.41
CA ASP A 106 3.40 4.87 -1.73
C ASP A 106 2.36 5.61 -2.57
N ALA A 107 1.10 5.40 -2.20
CA ALA A 107 -0.01 6.26 -2.56
C ALA A 107 -0.85 6.46 -1.31
N MET A 108 -1.15 7.72 -0.96
CA MET A 108 -1.91 8.08 0.23
C MET A 108 -3.14 8.90 -0.13
N THR A 109 -4.25 8.66 0.59
CA THR A 109 -5.48 9.45 0.48
C THR A 109 -6.04 9.72 1.87
N PRO A 110 -6.76 10.84 2.09
CA PRO A 110 -7.51 11.03 3.34
C PRO A 110 -8.52 9.89 3.55
N LEU A 111 -8.75 9.52 4.81
CA LEU A 111 -9.82 8.60 5.16
C LEU A 111 -11.20 9.26 4.91
N VAL A 112 -12.12 8.51 4.31
CA VAL A 112 -13.50 8.94 4.04
C VAL A 112 -14.49 8.14 4.88
N GLU A 113 -15.27 8.83 5.73
CA GLU A 113 -16.23 8.19 6.64
C GLU A 113 -17.49 7.66 5.94
N LYS A 114 -17.92 8.32 4.86
CA LYS A 114 -19.13 7.97 4.10
C LYS A 114 -18.77 7.74 2.65
N THR A 115 -18.90 6.51 2.20
CA THR A 115 -18.58 6.10 0.83
C THR A 115 -19.83 5.75 0.04
N ALA A 116 -19.72 5.73 -1.28
CA ALA A 116 -20.82 5.42 -2.20
C ALA A 116 -21.44 4.03 -1.95
N SER A 117 -20.64 3.07 -1.48
CA SER A 117 -21.04 1.68 -1.20
C SER A 117 -21.18 1.34 0.28
N GLY A 118 -20.92 2.28 1.19
CA GLY A 118 -20.84 2.01 2.64
C GLY A 118 -19.67 1.13 3.09
N ARG A 119 -18.76 0.77 2.18
CA ARG A 119 -17.49 0.08 2.45
C ARG A 119 -16.41 1.08 2.80
N SER A 120 -15.50 0.72 3.70
CA SER A 120 -14.36 1.58 3.97
C SER A 120 -13.31 1.44 2.86
N GLN A 121 -12.30 2.31 2.86
CA GLN A 121 -11.14 2.12 1.97
C GLN A 121 -10.34 0.85 2.33
N THR A 122 -10.52 0.29 3.53
CA THR A 122 -9.63 -0.69 4.12
C THR A 122 -10.28 -2.02 4.51
N ASP A 123 -11.61 -2.16 4.46
CA ASP A 123 -12.31 -3.40 4.80
C ASP A 123 -12.03 -4.52 3.78
N GLY A 124 -12.59 -5.71 4.01
CA GLY A 124 -12.33 -6.90 3.20
C GLY A 124 -11.17 -7.78 3.71
N PRO A 125 -10.75 -8.80 2.93
CA PRO A 125 -9.80 -9.80 3.38
C PRO A 125 -8.44 -9.21 3.79
N VAL A 126 -7.85 -9.78 4.86
CA VAL A 126 -6.54 -9.39 5.40
C VAL A 126 -5.49 -10.50 5.28
N LYS A 127 -5.90 -11.68 4.83
CA LYS A 127 -5.04 -12.83 4.55
C LYS A 127 -5.16 -13.17 3.07
N ALA A 128 -4.03 -13.49 2.45
CA ALA A 128 -4.03 -14.06 1.11
C ALA A 128 -4.40 -15.54 1.20
N GLU A 129 -5.32 -15.96 0.32
CA GLU A 129 -5.76 -17.33 0.13
C GLU A 129 -5.47 -17.74 -1.33
N ASP A 130 -5.70 -19.00 -1.70
CA ASP A 130 -5.47 -19.50 -3.07
C ASP A 130 -4.07 -19.20 -3.64
N LEU A 131 -3.03 -19.40 -2.81
CA LEU A 131 -1.64 -19.08 -3.20
C LEU A 131 -1.15 -19.86 -4.43
N ASP A 132 -1.73 -21.02 -4.70
CA ASP A 132 -1.51 -21.82 -5.90
C ASP A 132 -1.98 -21.13 -7.19
N LYS A 133 -2.89 -20.15 -7.09
CA LYS A 133 -3.42 -19.38 -8.23
C LYS A 133 -2.71 -18.05 -8.46
N THR A 134 -1.65 -17.74 -7.70
CA THR A 134 -0.96 -16.43 -7.73
C THR A 134 -0.62 -15.97 -9.15
N GLU A 135 0.02 -16.82 -9.95
CA GLU A 135 0.45 -16.44 -11.31
C GLU A 135 -0.73 -16.23 -12.26
N ALA A 136 -1.78 -17.06 -12.15
CA ALA A 136 -3.00 -16.89 -12.94
C ALA A 136 -3.73 -15.58 -12.57
N ASN A 137 -3.80 -15.26 -11.27
CA ASN A 137 -4.45 -14.04 -10.78
C ASN A 137 -3.67 -12.77 -11.20
N LYS A 138 -2.33 -12.80 -11.19
CA LYS A 138 -1.51 -11.70 -11.72
C LYS A 138 -1.75 -11.48 -13.22
N ALA A 139 -1.80 -12.56 -14.00
CA ALA A 139 -2.10 -12.47 -15.42
C ALA A 139 -3.49 -11.89 -15.68
N LEU A 140 -4.49 -12.28 -14.88
CA LEU A 140 -5.85 -11.73 -14.94
C LEU A 140 -5.87 -10.23 -14.59
N ALA A 141 -5.23 -9.84 -13.49
CA ALA A 141 -5.14 -8.45 -13.04
C ALA A 141 -4.43 -7.54 -14.06
N LYS A 142 -3.37 -8.04 -14.72
CA LYS A 142 -2.73 -7.32 -15.82
C LYS A 142 -3.67 -7.18 -17.02
N SER A 143 -4.38 -8.25 -17.37
CA SER A 143 -5.25 -8.28 -18.55
C SER A 143 -6.39 -7.27 -18.44
N ILE A 144 -7.05 -7.14 -17.28
CA ILE A 144 -8.11 -6.13 -17.09
C ILE A 144 -7.57 -4.69 -17.27
N ILE A 145 -6.37 -4.38 -16.77
CA ILE A 145 -5.77 -3.04 -16.93
C ILE A 145 -5.50 -2.77 -18.42
N GLU A 146 -4.95 -3.74 -19.15
CA GLU A 146 -4.63 -3.57 -20.57
C GLU A 146 -5.88 -3.52 -21.46
N ASP A 147 -6.84 -4.42 -21.25
CA ASP A 147 -8.05 -4.51 -22.07
C ASP A 147 -9.01 -3.36 -21.76
N VAL A 148 -9.25 -3.05 -20.49
CA VAL A 148 -10.24 -2.04 -20.06
C VAL A 148 -9.62 -0.65 -19.93
N LEU A 149 -8.64 -0.46 -19.05
CA LEU A 149 -8.14 0.89 -18.73
C LEU A 149 -7.23 1.48 -19.82
N MET A 150 -6.43 0.65 -20.49
CA MET A 150 -5.62 1.06 -21.64
C MET A 150 -6.36 0.96 -22.98
N GLY A 151 -7.62 0.47 -22.95
CA GLY A 151 -8.52 0.50 -24.10
C GLY A 151 -8.22 -0.49 -25.22
N LYS A 152 -7.45 -1.57 -24.98
CA LYS A 152 -7.22 -2.59 -26.02
C LYS A 152 -8.52 -3.34 -26.38
N ASN A 153 -9.38 -3.61 -25.40
CA ASN A 153 -10.67 -4.26 -25.60
C ASN A 153 -11.65 -3.96 -24.43
N PRO A 154 -12.19 -2.73 -24.33
CA PRO A 154 -12.94 -2.28 -23.16
C PRO A 154 -14.25 -3.07 -22.90
N ASN A 155 -14.83 -3.67 -23.93
CA ASN A 155 -16.06 -4.46 -23.82
C ASN A 155 -15.89 -5.74 -22.99
N LYS A 156 -14.65 -6.18 -22.72
CA LYS A 156 -14.36 -7.34 -21.87
C LYS A 156 -14.51 -7.09 -20.38
N ILE A 157 -14.88 -5.89 -19.94
CA ILE A 157 -15.03 -5.60 -18.51
C ILE A 157 -15.96 -6.60 -17.79
N VAL A 158 -17.01 -7.09 -18.47
CA VAL A 158 -17.95 -8.12 -17.95
C VAL A 158 -17.31 -9.50 -17.76
N GLU A 159 -16.18 -9.78 -18.41
CA GLU A 159 -15.43 -11.03 -18.23
C GLU A 159 -14.51 -10.98 -17.01
N TYR A 160 -14.11 -9.77 -16.58
CA TYR A 160 -13.19 -9.56 -15.47
C TYR A 160 -13.88 -9.21 -14.15
N ILE A 161 -14.99 -8.46 -14.24
CA ILE A 161 -15.72 -7.96 -13.08
C ILE A 161 -17.06 -8.67 -13.02
N SER A 162 -17.31 -9.34 -11.90
CA SER A 162 -18.59 -9.99 -11.66
C SER A 162 -19.75 -9.00 -11.78
N ALA A 163 -20.71 -9.32 -12.65
CA ALA A 163 -21.94 -8.55 -12.81
C ALA A 163 -22.88 -8.65 -11.60
N GLU A 164 -22.70 -9.67 -10.75
CA GLU A 164 -23.53 -9.91 -9.57
C GLU A 164 -22.88 -9.41 -8.28
N GLN A 165 -21.57 -9.62 -8.13
CA GLN A 165 -20.85 -9.36 -6.87
C GLN A 165 -19.44 -8.83 -7.12
N TYR A 166 -19.32 -7.51 -7.17
CA TYR A 166 -18.04 -6.80 -7.16
C TYR A 166 -18.02 -5.78 -6.03
N HIS A 167 -17.24 -6.08 -4.98
CA HIS A 167 -17.03 -5.17 -3.87
C HIS A 167 -15.82 -4.31 -4.16
N GLN A 168 -15.98 -3.00 -4.02
CA GLN A 168 -14.86 -2.09 -4.17
C GLN A 168 -14.76 -1.09 -3.04
N HIS A 169 -13.59 -0.46 -2.98
CA HIS A 169 -13.18 0.39 -1.87
C HIS A 169 -12.88 1.82 -2.32
N ASN A 170 -13.21 2.20 -3.57
CA ASN A 170 -13.16 3.61 -3.97
C ASN A 170 -14.28 4.37 -3.23
N PRO A 171 -13.96 5.44 -2.48
CA PRO A 171 -14.97 6.19 -1.75
C PRO A 171 -16.10 6.77 -2.62
N GLY A 172 -15.80 7.08 -3.88
CA GLY A 172 -16.70 7.78 -4.79
C GLY A 172 -17.45 6.89 -5.79
N ILE A 173 -17.17 5.59 -5.83
CA ILE A 173 -17.71 4.68 -6.85
C ILE A 173 -18.49 3.54 -6.19
N LYS A 174 -19.71 3.28 -6.69
CA LYS A 174 -20.58 2.22 -6.16
C LYS A 174 -20.06 0.83 -6.51
N ASP A 175 -20.49 -0.16 -5.74
CA ASP A 175 -20.26 -1.57 -6.02
C ASP A 175 -20.95 -2.02 -7.31
N GLY A 176 -20.55 -3.21 -7.74
CA GLY A 176 -21.09 -3.83 -8.94
C GLY A 176 -20.55 -3.19 -10.20
N LEU A 177 -20.92 -3.78 -11.32
CA LEU A 177 -20.48 -3.34 -12.63
C LEU A 177 -21.03 -1.95 -12.99
N ASP A 178 -22.27 -1.64 -12.57
CA ASP A 178 -22.93 -0.35 -12.78
C ASP A 178 -22.15 0.84 -12.19
N GLY A 179 -21.31 0.61 -11.19
CA GLY A 179 -20.46 1.66 -10.63
C GLY A 179 -19.31 2.06 -11.54
N ILE A 180 -18.83 1.16 -12.41
CA ILE A 180 -17.56 1.32 -13.15
C ILE A 180 -17.80 1.54 -14.66
N GLN A 181 -19.01 1.29 -15.16
CA GLN A 181 -19.38 1.59 -16.55
C GLN A 181 -19.70 3.06 -16.80
#